data_AF-A0A1C3WCT6-F1
#
_entry.id   AF-A0A1C3WCT6-F1
#
_cell.length_a   1.000
_cell.length_b   1.000
_cell.length_c   1.000
_cell.angle_alpha   90.00
_cell.angle_beta   90.00
_cell.angle_gamma   90.00
#
_symmetry.space_group_name_H-M   'P 1'
#
loop_
_entity.id
_entity.type
_entity.pdbx_description
1 polymer ?
#
loop_
_entity_poly.entity_id
_entity_poly.type
_entity_poly.pdbx_seq_one_letter_code
_entity_poly.pdbx_strand_id
1 'polypeptide(L)'
;MAAGDLLRVRLLADGAAPMVPCMGQANSLINCYDCGHSVSGNATACPSCGSRHPFGPPVLHRKRPPIHNVEGRNDRNMFVIAGTLGAFGAFYGIATSSGAWTATLFAMAYGLAGVLVGVPLAGFLNITRRLWH
;
A
#
# COMPACT_ATOMS: atom_id res chain seq x y z
N MET A 1 -29.18 6.35 -52.68
CA MET A 1 -27.94 6.29 -51.87
C MET A 1 -27.85 7.61 -51.11
N ALA A 2 -28.64 7.83 -50.05
CA ALA A 2 -28.66 7.18 -48.74
C ALA A 2 -27.46 7.63 -47.86
N ALA A 3 -27.57 8.83 -47.28
CA ALA A 3 -26.72 9.31 -46.18
C ALA A 3 -27.58 9.95 -45.06
N GLY A 4 -28.85 9.52 -44.95
CA GLY A 4 -29.80 9.96 -43.92
C GLY A 4 -30.10 8.93 -42.83
N ASP A 5 -29.56 7.71 -42.91
CA ASP A 5 -29.98 6.56 -42.08
C ASP A 5 -28.99 6.11 -40.98
N LEU A 6 -27.81 6.73 -40.87
CA LEU A 6 -26.82 6.34 -39.84
C LEU A 6 -26.88 7.18 -38.56
N LEU A 7 -27.67 8.26 -38.52
CA LEU A 7 -27.83 9.11 -37.34
C LEU A 7 -28.84 8.54 -36.31
N ARG A 8 -29.50 7.41 -36.58
CA ARG A 8 -30.62 6.90 -35.77
C ARG A 8 -30.38 5.58 -35.01
N VAL A 9 -29.21 4.93 -35.14
CA VAL A 9 -29.00 3.57 -34.60
C VAL A 9 -28.03 3.49 -33.41
N ARG A 10 -27.42 4.59 -32.94
CA ARG A 10 -26.49 4.56 -31.79
C ARG A 10 -26.93 5.35 -30.55
N LEU A 11 -28.21 5.72 -30.47
CA LEU A 11 -28.81 6.36 -29.29
C LEU A 11 -29.47 5.37 -28.31
N LEU A 12 -29.28 4.06 -28.47
CA LEU A 12 -29.81 3.01 -27.58
C LEU A 12 -28.72 2.02 -27.21
N ALA A 13 -27.67 2.50 -26.55
CA ALA A 13 -26.77 1.65 -25.77
C ALA A 13 -26.69 2.22 -24.36
N ASP A 14 -27.84 2.11 -23.69
CA ASP A 14 -27.96 2.10 -22.25
C ASP A 14 -26.92 1.17 -21.63
N GLY A 15 -26.23 1.68 -20.63
CA GLY A 15 -25.25 0.93 -19.86
C GLY A 15 -24.81 1.70 -18.63
N ALA A 16 -25.79 2.33 -17.97
CA ALA A 16 -25.63 2.91 -16.65
C ALA A 16 -24.97 1.87 -15.73
N ALA A 17 -23.70 2.09 -15.40
CA ALA A 17 -23.07 1.39 -14.29
C ALA A 17 -23.82 1.81 -13.03
N PRO A 18 -24.49 0.90 -12.30
CA PRO A 18 -25.11 1.27 -11.05
C PRO A 18 -24.00 1.59 -10.04
N MET A 19 -23.86 2.89 -9.77
CA MET A 19 -23.16 3.39 -8.60
C MET A 19 -23.93 2.87 -7.39
N VAL A 20 -23.40 1.84 -6.72
CA VAL A 20 -23.99 1.31 -5.49
C VAL A 20 -23.90 2.40 -4.41
N PRO A 21 -25.02 2.94 -3.92
CA PRO A 21 -24.99 3.93 -2.86
C PRO A 21 -24.71 3.21 -1.52
N CYS A 22 -23.70 3.68 -0.80
CA CYS A 22 -23.53 3.35 0.61
C CYS A 22 -24.63 4.07 1.41
N MET A 23 -25.80 3.45 1.55
CA MET A 23 -26.87 3.94 2.43
C MET A 23 -27.30 2.84 3.38
N GLY A 24 -27.23 3.15 4.68
CA GLY A 24 -28.18 2.80 5.73
C GLY A 24 -28.54 1.33 5.95
N GLN A 25 -28.28 0.84 7.18
CA GLN A 25 -28.94 -0.33 7.73
C GLN A 25 -30.47 -0.30 7.51
N ALA A 26 -30.94 -1.09 6.55
CA ALA A 26 -32.31 -1.54 6.43
C ALA A 26 -32.22 -2.94 5.84
N ASN A 27 -32.67 -3.97 6.56
CA ASN A 27 -32.73 -5.41 6.22
C ASN A 27 -32.63 -5.75 4.71
N SER A 28 -31.47 -5.58 4.11
CA SER A 28 -31.27 -5.76 2.68
C SER A 28 -30.90 -7.21 2.48
N LEU A 29 -31.83 -7.99 1.93
CA LEU A 29 -31.52 -9.33 1.48
C LEU A 29 -30.54 -9.21 0.31
N ILE A 30 -29.39 -9.85 0.42
CA ILE A 30 -28.40 -9.99 -0.65
C ILE A 30 -28.61 -11.35 -1.34
N ASN A 31 -28.29 -11.47 -2.62
CA ASN A 31 -28.42 -12.76 -3.31
C ASN A 31 -27.17 -13.62 -3.05
N CYS A 32 -27.39 -14.87 -2.66
CA CYS A 32 -26.33 -15.85 -2.50
C CYS A 32 -25.59 -16.06 -3.82
N TYR A 33 -24.25 -16.03 -3.77
CA TYR A 33 -23.41 -16.22 -4.94
C TYR A 33 -23.63 -17.58 -5.64
N ASP A 34 -23.85 -18.65 -4.87
CA ASP A 34 -23.91 -20.02 -5.41
C ASP A 34 -25.29 -20.39 -5.96
N CYS A 35 -26.38 -19.93 -5.34
CA CYS A 35 -27.74 -20.34 -5.70
C CYS A 35 -28.68 -19.18 -6.09
N GLY A 36 -28.23 -17.93 -6.00
CA GLY A 36 -29.01 -16.75 -6.39
C GLY A 36 -30.17 -16.39 -5.45
N HIS A 37 -30.43 -17.19 -4.40
CA HIS A 37 -31.51 -16.90 -3.45
C HIS A 37 -31.17 -15.74 -2.52
N SER A 38 -32.20 -14.96 -2.19
CA SER A 38 -32.14 -13.86 -1.24
C SER A 38 -31.82 -14.37 0.18
N VAL A 39 -30.69 -13.97 0.71
CA VAL A 39 -30.20 -14.29 2.06
C VAL A 39 -29.98 -13.02 2.85
N SER A 40 -30.07 -13.12 4.18
CA SER A 40 -29.75 -11.99 5.05
C SER A 40 -28.28 -11.57 4.88
N GLY A 41 -28.03 -10.26 4.86
CA GLY A 41 -26.66 -9.71 4.85
C GLY A 41 -25.80 -10.08 6.07
N ASN A 42 -26.37 -10.75 7.07
CA ASN A 42 -25.65 -11.27 8.23
C ASN A 42 -25.65 -12.80 8.32
N ALA A 43 -26.12 -13.51 7.29
CA ALA A 43 -26.17 -14.97 7.28
C ALA A 43 -24.76 -15.55 7.07
N THR A 44 -24.31 -16.40 8.01
CA THR A 44 -23.04 -17.13 7.92
C THR A 44 -23.10 -18.30 6.93
N ALA A 45 -24.30 -18.78 6.62
CA ALA A 45 -24.54 -19.78 5.59
C ALA A 45 -25.86 -19.49 4.86
N CYS A 46 -25.95 -19.88 3.58
CA CYS A 46 -27.21 -19.79 2.85
C CYS A 46 -28.19 -20.87 3.37
N PRO A 47 -29.41 -20.53 3.80
CA PRO A 47 -30.40 -21.50 4.25
C PRO A 47 -30.96 -22.37 3.12
N SER A 48 -30.85 -21.93 1.86
CA SER A 48 -31.40 -22.64 0.70
C SER A 48 -30.43 -23.69 0.13
N CYS A 49 -29.13 -23.41 0.06
CA CYS A 49 -28.13 -24.31 -0.53
C CYS A 49 -27.02 -24.78 0.42
N GLY A 50 -26.96 -24.23 1.64
CA GLY A 50 -25.93 -24.58 2.63
C GLY A 50 -24.54 -23.98 2.36
N SER A 51 -24.39 -23.07 1.38
CA SER A 51 -23.11 -22.42 1.09
C SER A 51 -22.58 -21.67 2.32
N ARG A 52 -21.33 -21.94 2.72
CA ARG A 52 -20.65 -21.24 3.84
C ARG A 52 -20.11 -19.86 3.46
N HIS A 53 -20.15 -19.50 2.18
CA HIS A 53 -19.68 -18.22 1.66
C HIS A 53 -20.79 -17.57 0.81
N PRO A 54 -21.93 -17.16 1.41
CA PRO A 54 -23.04 -16.60 0.64
C PRO A 54 -22.67 -15.31 -0.12
N PHE A 55 -21.59 -14.62 0.32
CA PHE A 55 -21.07 -13.38 -0.28
C PHE A 55 -20.03 -13.60 -1.39
N GLY A 56 -19.77 -14.86 -1.78
CA GLY A 56 -18.73 -15.21 -2.75
C GLY A 56 -17.31 -15.23 -2.16
N PRO A 57 -16.29 -15.60 -2.97
CA PRO A 57 -14.91 -15.55 -2.53
C PRO A 57 -14.57 -14.11 -2.12
N PRO A 58 -13.82 -13.90 -1.01
CA PRO A 58 -13.43 -12.58 -0.60
C PRO A 58 -12.67 -11.92 -1.74
N VAL A 59 -13.31 -10.96 -2.40
CA VAL A 59 -12.63 -10.01 -3.28
C VAL A 59 -11.67 -9.26 -2.38
N LEU A 60 -10.42 -9.73 -2.34
CA LEU A 60 -9.32 -9.00 -1.72
C LEU A 60 -9.35 -7.60 -2.32
N HIS A 61 -9.79 -6.64 -1.50
CA HIS A 61 -10.07 -5.28 -1.90
C HIS A 61 -8.95 -4.75 -2.81
N ARG A 62 -9.31 -4.45 -4.07
CA ARG A 62 -8.49 -3.66 -5.03
C ARG A 62 -8.23 -2.22 -4.56
N LYS A 63 -8.65 -1.88 -3.33
CA LYS A 63 -8.32 -0.65 -2.61
C LYS A 63 -7.42 -0.99 -1.42
N ARG A 64 -6.20 -1.46 -1.66
CA ARG A 64 -5.12 -1.03 -0.76
C ARG A 64 -4.98 0.48 -1.01
N PRO A 65 -5.00 1.35 0.01
CA PRO A 65 -4.54 2.73 -0.16
C PRO A 65 -3.13 2.71 -0.78
N PRO A 66 -2.62 3.79 -1.38
CA PRO A 66 -1.30 3.79 -2.02
C PRO A 66 -0.20 3.69 -0.95
N ILE A 67 -0.01 2.49 -0.37
CA ILE A 67 1.05 2.17 0.58
C ILE A 67 2.41 2.28 -0.11
N HIS A 68 2.46 2.16 -1.44
CA HIS A 68 3.66 2.41 -2.24
C HIS A 68 4.37 3.71 -1.86
N ASN A 69 3.63 4.82 -1.71
CA ASN A 69 4.23 6.12 -1.40
C ASN A 69 4.76 6.19 0.05
N VAL A 70 4.16 5.41 0.95
CA VAL A 70 4.55 5.34 2.35
C VAL A 70 5.79 4.44 2.52
N GLU A 71 5.84 3.33 1.80
CA GLU A 71 6.97 2.38 1.80
C GLU A 71 8.19 2.98 1.10
N GLY A 72 8.01 3.58 -0.08
CA GLY A 72 9.11 4.28 -0.78
C GLY A 72 9.67 5.48 -0.01
N ARG A 73 8.83 6.19 0.76
CA ARG A 73 9.30 7.29 1.63
C ARG A 73 10.01 6.77 2.88
N ASN A 74 9.58 5.62 3.41
CA ASN A 74 10.25 4.94 4.53
C ASN A 74 11.66 4.50 4.12
N ASP A 75 11.78 3.89 2.95
CA ASP A 75 13.06 3.41 2.41
C ASP A 75 13.99 4.59 2.11
N ARG A 76 13.48 5.64 1.47
CA ARG A 76 14.25 6.86 1.20
C ARG A 76 14.80 7.50 2.47
N ASN A 77 13.97 7.60 3.53
CA ASN A 77 14.43 8.15 4.80
C ASN A 77 15.51 7.27 5.44
N MET A 78 15.40 5.94 5.34
CA MET A 78 16.41 5.02 5.84
C MET A 78 17.75 5.21 5.13
N PHE A 79 17.74 5.28 3.80
CA PHE A 79 18.95 5.53 3.01
C PHE A 79 19.57 6.90 3.31
N VAL A 80 18.76 7.95 3.49
CA VAL A 80 19.26 9.29 3.81
C VAL A 80 19.91 9.32 5.18
N ILE A 81 19.29 8.75 6.21
CA ILE A 81 19.84 8.74 7.58
C ILE A 81 21.09 7.87 7.67
N ALA A 82 21.06 6.66 7.10
CA ALA A 82 22.22 5.77 7.08
C ALA A 82 23.39 6.37 6.28
N GLY A 83 23.10 6.98 5.13
CA GLY A 83 24.11 7.63 4.30
C GLY A 83 24.72 8.86 4.96
N THR A 84 23.91 9.69 5.62
CA THR A 84 24.42 10.88 6.33
C THR A 84 25.28 10.50 7.53
N LEU A 85 24.83 9.58 8.39
CA LEU A 85 25.65 9.10 9.51
C LEU A 85 26.92 8.39 9.02
N GLY A 86 26.83 7.59 7.96
CA GLY A 86 27.98 6.95 7.33
C GLY A 86 29.00 7.97 6.81
N ALA A 87 28.54 9.02 6.13
CA ALA A 87 29.41 10.11 5.67
C ALA A 87 30.07 10.85 6.83
N PHE A 88 29.31 11.19 7.89
CA PHE A 88 29.88 11.80 9.09
C PHE A 88 30.94 10.92 9.75
N GLY A 89 30.68 9.62 9.86
CA GLY A 89 31.65 8.65 10.35
C GLY A 89 32.92 8.61 9.49
N ALA A 90 32.77 8.57 8.16
CA ALA A 90 33.91 8.58 7.26
C ALA A 90 34.75 9.86 7.38
N PHE A 91 34.12 11.04 7.44
CA PHE A 91 34.82 12.32 7.65
C PHE A 91 35.54 12.36 9.00
N TYR A 92 34.91 11.85 10.06
CA TYR A 92 35.53 11.74 11.38
C TYR A 92 36.76 10.82 11.35
N GLY A 93 36.66 9.68 10.66
CA GLY A 93 37.78 8.74 10.48
C GLY A 93 38.96 9.36 9.72
N ILE A 94 38.68 10.14 8.67
CA ILE A 94 39.72 10.89 7.94
C ILE A 94 40.37 11.94 8.84
N ALA A 95 39.56 12.74 9.55
CA ALA A 95 40.06 13.82 10.40
C ALA A 95 40.93 13.32 11.58
N THR A 96 40.68 12.12 12.07
CA THR A 96 41.42 11.52 13.20
C THR A 96 42.66 10.73 12.76
N SER A 97 42.88 10.59 11.45
CA SER A 97 43.98 9.80 10.92
C SER A 97 45.30 10.56 10.89
N SER A 98 46.41 9.81 11.04
CA SER A 98 47.78 10.35 11.02
C SER A 98 48.52 10.13 9.70
N GLY A 99 47.89 9.49 8.71
CA GLY A 99 48.50 9.21 7.41
C GLY A 99 47.51 8.64 6.40
N ALA A 100 47.89 8.61 5.12
CA ALA A 100 46.97 8.24 4.03
C ALA A 100 46.40 6.81 4.16
N TRP A 101 47.22 5.86 4.62
CA TRP A 101 46.78 4.48 4.84
C TRP A 101 45.82 4.36 6.02
N THR A 102 46.10 5.05 7.14
CA THR A 102 45.21 5.05 8.30
C THR A 102 43.93 5.85 8.04
N ALA A 103 43.99 6.89 7.19
CA ALA A 103 42.83 7.64 6.73
C ALA A 103 41.83 6.74 6.02
N THR A 104 42.29 5.90 5.10
CA THR A 104 41.42 4.98 4.37
C THR A 104 40.78 3.96 5.31
N LEU A 105 41.56 3.36 6.21
CA LEU A 105 41.05 2.38 7.16
C LEU A 105 40.03 2.99 8.14
N PHE A 106 40.33 4.15 8.71
CA PHE A 106 39.42 4.83 9.63
C PHE A 106 38.20 5.39 8.91
N ALA A 107 38.32 5.90 7.68
CA ALA A 107 37.16 6.30 6.88
C ALA A 107 36.18 5.12 6.68
N MET A 108 36.70 3.94 6.34
CA MET A 108 35.89 2.74 6.15
C MET A 108 35.30 2.24 7.47
N ALA A 109 36.10 2.19 8.54
CA ALA A 109 35.66 1.67 9.84
C ALA A 109 34.57 2.57 10.48
N TYR A 110 34.82 3.87 10.57
CA TYR A 110 33.86 4.81 11.15
C TYR A 110 32.67 5.06 10.21
N GLY A 111 32.87 5.01 8.89
CA GLY A 111 31.79 5.06 7.93
C GLY A 111 30.84 3.88 8.04
N LEU A 112 31.36 2.66 8.17
CA LEU A 112 30.57 1.45 8.40
C LEU A 112 29.83 1.52 9.74
N ALA A 113 30.49 1.99 10.80
CA ALA A 113 29.85 2.19 12.10
C ALA A 113 28.67 3.17 12.01
N GLY A 114 28.83 4.28 11.27
CA GLY A 114 27.76 5.24 11.01
C GLY A 114 26.56 4.61 10.28
N VAL A 115 26.80 3.79 9.26
CA VAL A 115 25.71 3.07 8.55
C VAL A 115 25.00 2.08 9.48
N LEU A 116 25.75 1.30 10.26
CA LEU A 116 25.20 0.30 11.19
C LEU A 116 24.31 0.94 12.28
N VAL A 117 24.65 2.15 12.73
CA VAL A 117 23.84 2.91 13.70
C VAL A 117 22.69 3.65 13.00
N GLY A 118 22.89 4.15 11.79
CA GLY A 118 21.88 4.94 11.06
C GLY A 118 20.65 4.14 10.64
N VAL A 119 20.80 2.86 10.28
CA VAL A 119 19.68 1.98 9.90
C VAL A 119 18.66 1.78 11.05
N PRO A 120 19.05 1.30 12.25
CA PRO A 120 18.09 1.14 13.35
C PRO A 120 17.54 2.49 13.83
N LEU A 121 18.35 3.56 13.80
CA LEU A 121 17.88 4.90 14.15
C LEU A 121 16.78 5.40 13.19
N ALA A 122 16.93 5.17 11.89
CA ALA A 122 15.91 5.51 10.90
C ALA A 122 14.62 4.70 11.11
N GLY A 123 14.74 3.41 11.40
CA GLY A 123 13.61 2.55 11.77
C GLY A 123 12.85 3.10 12.98
N PHE A 124 13.58 3.47 14.04
CA PHE A 124 13.01 4.06 15.25
C PHE A 124 12.29 5.40 14.97
N LEU A 125 12.90 6.28 14.18
CA LEU A 125 12.29 7.56 13.79
C LEU A 125 11.05 7.40 12.89
N ASN A 126 11.00 6.35 12.09
CA ASN A 126 9.82 6.02 11.29
C ASN A 126 8.68 5.47 12.16
N ILE A 127 8.98 4.65 13.18
CA ILE A 127 7.97 4.12 14.12
C ILE A 127 7.41 5.24 15.01
N THR A 128 8.28 6.03 15.63
CA THR A 128 7.86 7.15 16.51
C THR A 128 6.97 8.15 15.80
N ARG A 129 7.27 8.50 14.54
CA ARG A 129 6.40 9.38 13.73
C ARG A 129 5.03 8.77 13.40
N ARG A 130 4.91 7.45 13.34
CA ARG A 130 3.60 6.77 13.15
C ARG A 130 2.78 6.72 14.43
N LEU A 131 3.42 6.74 15.60
CA LEU A 131 2.73 6.68 16.89
C LEU A 131 2.19 8.05 17.35
N TRP A 132 2.77 9.14 16.82
CA TRP A 132 2.39 10.51 17.16
C TRP A 132 1.38 11.15 16.19
N HIS A 133 0.94 10.41 15.18
CA HIS A 133 -0.08 10.80 14.21
C HIS A 133 -1.31 9.92 14.36
#